data_AF-A0A2N1MW81-F1
#
_entry.id   AF-A0A2N1MW81-F1
#
_cell.length_a   1.000
_cell.length_b   1.000
_cell.length_c   1.000
_cell.angle_alpha   90.00
_cell.angle_beta   90.00
_cell.angle_gamma   90.00
#
_symmetry.space_group_name_H-M   'P 1'
#
loop_
_entity.id
_entity.type
_entity.pdbx_description
1 polymer ?
#
loop_
_entity_poly.entity_id
_entity_poly.type
_entity_poly.pdbx_seq_one_letter_code
_entity_poly.pdbx_strand_id
1 'polypeptide(L)'
;PTYQQLHNPIANQCPPPNVYIEQNFPAIEFVGIALPDHQSPFHQNPNPGVASAPLTPKNPPNVRPNRAPYFIYWNGTNAIYYKFNWNEHLVLGCGWTLELNNVLGSISMP
;
A
#
# COMPACT_ATOMS: atom_id res chain seq x y z
N PRO A 1 -24.31 9.13 10.63
CA PRO A 1 -24.79 8.01 9.79
C PRO A 1 -26.33 7.98 9.70
N THR A 2 -26.88 7.82 8.49
CA THR A 2 -28.35 7.80 8.28
C THR A 2 -28.92 6.38 8.36
N TYR A 3 -30.21 6.26 8.68
CA TYR A 3 -30.92 4.97 8.87
C TYR A 3 -30.75 3.98 7.70
N GLN A 4 -30.62 4.51 6.48
CA GLN A 4 -30.40 3.73 5.25
C GLN A 4 -28.99 3.08 5.20
N GLN A 5 -27.98 3.72 5.78
CA GLN A 5 -26.60 3.19 5.82
C GLN A 5 -26.42 2.00 6.76
N LEU A 6 -27.35 1.82 7.72
CA LEU A 6 -27.32 0.72 8.69
C LEU A 6 -27.94 -0.58 8.17
N HIS A 7 -28.80 -0.51 7.15
CA HIS A 7 -29.65 -1.63 6.73
C HIS A 7 -29.29 -2.22 5.36
N ASN A 8 -28.54 -1.49 4.53
CA ASN A 8 -28.01 -1.99 3.26
C ASN A 8 -26.49 -1.77 3.24
N PRO A 9 -25.68 -2.75 3.68
CA PRO A 9 -24.24 -2.65 3.51
C PRO A 9 -23.97 -2.66 2.01
N ILE A 10 -23.49 -1.52 1.51
CA ILE A 10 -23.08 -1.33 0.12
C ILE A 10 -21.79 -2.12 -0.09
N ALA A 11 -21.84 -3.45 0.00
CA ALA A 11 -20.69 -4.32 -0.23
C ALA A 11 -20.34 -4.37 -1.74
N ASN A 12 -21.30 -4.07 -2.62
CA ASN A 12 -21.16 -4.19 -4.07
C ASN A 12 -21.22 -2.85 -4.85
N GLN A 13 -21.29 -1.69 -4.17
CA GLN A 13 -21.15 -0.38 -4.84
C GLN A 13 -20.02 0.47 -4.25
N CYS A 14 -19.03 -0.11 -3.58
CA CYS A 14 -17.78 0.61 -3.43
C CYS A 14 -17.17 0.71 -4.84
N PRO A 15 -17.13 1.89 -5.50
CA PRO A 15 -16.23 2.04 -6.63
C PRO A 15 -14.84 1.60 -6.16
N PRO A 16 -14.03 0.93 -7.01
CA PRO A 16 -12.65 0.60 -6.64
C PRO A 16 -12.06 1.83 -5.99
N PRO A 17 -11.38 1.74 -4.83
CA PRO A 17 -11.06 2.90 -4.03
C PRO A 17 -10.27 3.88 -4.89
N ASN A 18 -10.99 4.84 -5.46
CA ASN A 18 -10.44 6.00 -6.12
C ASN A 18 -10.22 6.96 -4.98
N VAL A 19 -9.20 6.62 -4.17
CA VAL A 19 -8.67 7.53 -3.18
C VAL A 19 -8.09 8.68 -3.99
N TYR A 20 -8.84 9.77 -4.04
CA TYR A 20 -8.35 11.02 -4.60
C TYR A 20 -7.53 11.69 -3.50
N ILE A 21 -6.20 11.57 -3.61
CA ILE A 21 -5.25 12.18 -2.68
C ILE A 21 -4.73 13.45 -3.34
N GLU A 22 -5.15 14.61 -2.84
CA GLU A 22 -4.59 15.91 -3.24
C GLU A 22 -3.47 16.31 -2.29
N GLN A 23 -2.33 16.70 -2.85
CA GLN A 23 -1.19 17.19 -2.09
C GLN A 23 -1.39 18.68 -1.76
N ASN A 24 -1.94 18.96 -0.57
CA ASN A 24 -2.12 20.35 -0.10
C ASN A 24 -0.81 21.01 0.39
N PHE A 25 0.26 20.23 0.61
CA PHE A 25 1.55 20.74 1.07
C PHE A 25 2.71 20.04 0.33
N PRO A 26 3.47 20.74 -0.53
CA PRO A 26 4.52 20.14 -1.35
C PRO A 26 5.76 19.68 -0.54
N ALA A 27 5.88 20.14 0.71
CA ALA A 27 6.97 19.78 1.62
C ALA A 27 6.64 18.57 2.52
N ILE A 28 5.46 17.94 2.34
CA ILE A 28 5.06 16.77 3.12
C ILE A 28 5.24 15.52 2.26
N GLU A 29 5.92 14.55 2.83
CA GLU A 29 6.08 13.20 2.31
C GLU A 29 4.85 12.36 2.68
N PHE A 30 4.21 11.74 1.70
CA PHE A 30 3.03 10.90 1.93
C PHE A 30 3.29 9.46 1.51
N VAL A 31 2.81 8.54 2.34
CA VAL A 31 2.76 7.10 2.06
C VAL A 31 1.32 6.63 2.18
N GLY A 32 0.76 6.13 1.08
CA GLY A 32 -0.51 5.41 1.06
C GLY A 32 -0.26 3.91 0.98
N ILE A 33 -1.02 3.11 1.71
CA ILE A 33 -0.94 1.63 1.65
C ILE A 33 -2.30 1.10 1.24
N ALA A 34 -2.34 0.36 0.14
CA ALA A 34 -3.52 -0.39 -0.26
C ALA A 34 -3.39 -1.83 0.25
N LEU A 35 -4.37 -2.29 1.01
CA LEU A 35 -4.44 -3.65 1.54
C LEU A 35 -5.46 -4.48 0.74
N PRO A 36 -5.22 -5.79 0.55
CA PRO A 36 -6.20 -6.67 -0.07
C PRO A 36 -7.46 -6.77 0.79
N ASP A 37 -8.61 -7.05 0.17
CA ASP A 37 -9.77 -7.46 0.95
C ASP A 37 -9.47 -8.80 1.65
N HIS A 38 -10.08 -9.03 2.81
CA HIS A 38 -9.80 -10.22 3.64
C HIS A 38 -10.16 -11.56 2.96
N GLN A 39 -10.60 -11.56 1.70
CA GLN A 39 -11.04 -12.76 0.98
C GLN A 39 -9.87 -13.61 0.48
N SER A 40 -8.65 -13.07 0.41
CA SER A 40 -7.45 -13.84 0.03
C SER A 40 -6.24 -13.38 0.84
N PRO A 41 -5.80 -14.19 1.83
CA PRO A 41 -4.62 -13.89 2.62
C PRO A 41 -3.38 -13.74 1.73
N PHE A 42 -2.47 -12.84 2.11
CA PHE A 42 -1.19 -12.76 1.42
C PHE A 42 -0.35 -14.00 1.77
N HIS A 43 0.39 -14.52 0.79
CA HIS A 43 1.26 -15.69 1.00
C HIS A 43 2.32 -15.40 2.06
N GLN A 44 2.69 -16.40 2.86
CA GLN A 44 3.76 -16.30 3.86
C GLN A 44 5.12 -15.95 3.22
N ASN A 45 6.03 -15.39 4.04
CA ASN A 45 7.38 -15.06 3.58
C ASN A 45 8.12 -16.34 3.16
N PRO A 46 8.50 -16.48 1.88
CA PRO A 46 9.21 -17.67 1.40
C PRO A 46 10.65 -17.75 1.92
N ASN A 47 11.24 -16.63 2.36
CA ASN A 47 12.62 -16.53 2.81
C ASN A 47 12.71 -15.77 4.15
N PRO A 48 12.23 -16.36 5.27
CA PRO A 48 12.28 -15.70 6.57
C PRO A 48 13.73 -15.52 7.05
N GLY A 49 14.01 -14.41 7.73
CA GLY A 49 15.33 -14.09 8.30
C GLY A 49 16.35 -13.48 7.33
N VAL A 50 16.00 -13.33 6.05
CA VAL A 50 16.83 -12.62 5.07
C VAL A 50 16.76 -11.10 5.34
N ALA A 51 17.91 -10.42 5.23
CA ALA A 51 17.98 -8.97 5.35
C ALA A 51 17.12 -8.28 4.28
N SER A 52 16.39 -7.24 4.66
CA SER A 52 15.57 -6.48 3.72
C SER A 52 16.44 -5.62 2.80
N ALA A 53 16.04 -5.50 1.53
CA ALA A 53 16.69 -4.66 0.53
C ALA A 53 15.84 -3.44 0.18
N PRO A 54 16.44 -2.30 -0.24
CA PRO A 54 15.69 -1.13 -0.67
C PRO A 54 14.78 -1.46 -1.87
N LEU A 55 13.54 -0.95 -1.85
CA LEU A 55 12.63 -1.06 -2.99
C LEU A 55 13.16 -0.34 -4.22
N THR A 56 13.17 -1.04 -5.34
CA THR A 56 13.36 -0.43 -6.66
C THR A 56 12.00 -0.20 -7.33
N PRO A 57 11.66 1.02 -7.77
CA PRO A 57 10.42 1.26 -8.50
C PRO A 57 10.41 0.45 -9.80
N LYS A 58 9.43 -0.45 -9.95
CA LYS A 58 9.43 -1.45 -11.03
C LYS A 58 8.64 -1.06 -12.29
N ASN A 59 8.13 0.17 -12.36
CA ASN A 59 7.28 0.65 -13.44
C ASN A 59 7.69 2.06 -13.89
N PRO A 60 7.29 2.52 -15.09
CA PRO A 60 7.22 3.96 -15.33
C PRO A 60 6.35 4.61 -14.23
N PRO A 61 6.70 5.83 -13.78
CA PRO A 61 5.92 6.55 -12.78
C PRO A 61 4.44 6.60 -13.17
N ASN A 62 3.54 6.55 -12.19
CA ASN A 62 2.09 6.60 -12.33
C ASN A 62 1.33 5.32 -12.76
N VAL A 63 1.96 4.14 -12.86
CA VAL A 63 1.21 2.89 -13.12
C VAL A 63 0.80 2.19 -11.81
N ARG A 64 -0.46 2.38 -11.43
CA ARG A 64 -1.09 1.73 -10.27
C ARG A 64 -1.18 0.21 -10.45
N PRO A 65 -0.73 -0.62 -9.48
CA PRO A 65 -0.98 -2.05 -9.49
C PRO A 65 -2.47 -2.38 -9.42
N ASN A 66 -2.91 -3.34 -10.23
CA ASN A 66 -4.32 -3.75 -10.29
C ASN A 66 -4.80 -4.50 -9.03
N ARG A 67 -3.88 -4.98 -8.18
CA ARG A 67 -4.18 -5.75 -6.98
C ARG A 67 -3.29 -5.31 -5.83
N ALA A 68 -3.91 -5.17 -4.66
CA ALA A 68 -3.21 -4.99 -3.39
C ALA A 68 -2.52 -6.30 -2.96
N PRO A 69 -1.50 -6.25 -2.09
CA PRO A 69 -0.93 -5.05 -1.47
C PRO A 69 0.05 -4.25 -2.36
N TYR A 70 -0.02 -2.92 -2.26
CA TYR A 70 0.94 -1.98 -2.86
C TYR A 70 1.02 -0.69 -2.04
N PHE A 71 2.11 0.07 -2.15
CA PHE A 71 2.17 1.43 -1.62
C PHE A 71 2.21 2.48 -2.73
N ILE A 72 1.76 3.66 -2.34
CA ILE A 72 1.80 4.90 -3.10
C ILE A 72 2.76 5.80 -2.32
N TYR A 73 3.81 6.24 -2.97
CA TYR A 73 4.79 7.15 -2.40
C TYR A 73 4.74 8.49 -3.12
N TRP A 74 4.66 9.57 -2.35
CA TRP A 74 4.51 10.93 -2.87
C TRP A 74 5.51 11.84 -2.15
N ASN A 75 6.53 12.32 -2.87
CA ASN A 75 7.58 13.20 -2.34
C ASN A 75 7.83 14.45 -3.20
N GLY A 76 6.84 14.82 -4.01
CA GLY A 76 6.97 15.87 -5.02
C GLY A 76 5.72 15.85 -5.89
N THR A 77 5.84 16.05 -7.20
CA THR A 77 4.66 16.20 -8.07
C THR A 77 4.00 14.88 -8.50
N ASN A 78 4.75 13.77 -8.51
CA ASN A 78 4.27 12.50 -9.06
C ASN A 78 4.11 11.43 -7.98
N ALA A 79 3.03 10.65 -8.11
CA ALA A 79 2.82 9.44 -7.33
C ALA A 79 3.66 8.29 -7.89
N ILE A 80 4.47 7.67 -7.04
CA ILE A 80 5.22 6.47 -7.40
C ILE A 80 4.53 5.28 -6.75
N TYR A 81 4.20 4.27 -7.55
CA TYR A 81 3.54 3.06 -7.08
C TYR A 81 4.53 1.91 -7.02
N TYR A 82 4.44 1.14 -5.94
CA TYR A 82 5.32 0.01 -5.68
C TYR A 82 4.52 -1.18 -5.20
N LYS A 83 4.82 -2.36 -5.74
CA LYS A 83 4.26 -3.60 -5.22
C LYS A 83 4.94 -3.98 -3.91
N PHE A 84 4.20 -4.60 -3.02
CA PHE A 84 4.80 -5.20 -1.85
C PHE A 84 5.45 -6.52 -2.22
N ASN A 85 6.72 -6.70 -1.88
CA ASN A 85 7.35 -8.01 -1.81
C ASN A 85 7.97 -8.22 -0.44
N TRP A 86 8.15 -9.49 -0.09
CA TRP A 86 8.89 -9.88 1.09
C TRP A 86 10.37 -9.49 0.98
N ASN A 87 10.96 -9.19 2.13
CA ASN A 87 12.37 -8.83 2.32
C ASN A 87 12.75 -7.55 1.57
N GLU A 88 11.83 -6.60 1.53
CA GLU A 88 12.04 -5.28 0.96
C GLU A 88 11.69 -4.18 1.98
N HIS A 89 12.33 -3.01 1.88
CA HIS A 89 12.06 -1.84 2.71
C HIS A 89 12.08 -0.55 1.90
N LEU A 90 11.28 0.44 2.33
CA LEU A 90 11.28 1.78 1.76
C LEU A 90 12.01 2.73 2.70
N VAL A 91 13.02 3.44 2.18
CA VAL A 91 13.66 4.55 2.88
C VAL A 91 12.93 5.83 2.50
N LEU A 92 12.35 6.49 3.49
CA LEU A 92 11.67 7.77 3.34
C LEU A 92 12.70 8.91 3.22
N GLY A 93 12.31 10.01 2.60
CA GLY A 93 13.09 11.24 2.50
C GLY A 93 13.48 11.81 3.87
N CYS A 94 12.67 11.57 4.90
CA CYS A 94 13.01 11.91 6.29
C CYS A 94 14.02 10.95 6.96
N GLY A 95 14.50 9.92 6.26
CA GLY A 95 15.47 8.93 6.75
C GLY A 95 14.86 7.77 7.54
N TRP A 96 13.55 7.73 7.72
CA TRP A 96 12.86 6.61 8.35
C TRP A 96 12.71 5.43 7.38
N THR A 97 12.73 4.22 7.91
CA THR A 97 12.58 3.00 7.12
C THR A 97 11.25 2.34 7.40
N LEU A 98 10.47 2.11 6.35
CA LEU A 98 9.27 1.30 6.38
C LEU A 98 9.63 -0.14 5.97
N GLU A 99 9.67 -1.04 6.96
CA GLU A 99 9.91 -2.48 6.74
C GLU A 99 8.65 -3.19 6.23
N LEU A 100 8.68 -3.68 4.99
CA LEU A 100 7.49 -4.31 4.40
C LEU A 100 7.17 -5.66 5.04
N ASN A 101 8.16 -6.34 5.60
CA ASN A 101 7.97 -7.61 6.32
C ASN A 101 6.96 -7.46 7.48
N ASN A 102 6.95 -6.32 8.17
CA ASN A 102 6.02 -6.08 9.29
C ASN A 102 4.58 -5.94 8.79
N VAL A 103 4.38 -5.18 7.70
CA VAL A 103 3.05 -4.97 7.13
C VAL A 103 2.54 -6.26 6.51
N LEU A 104 3.36 -6.93 5.69
CA LEU A 104 2.99 -8.21 5.09
C LEU A 104 2.71 -9.28 6.14
N GLY A 105 3.48 -9.32 7.24
CA GLY A 105 3.25 -10.23 8.35
C GLY A 105 1.88 -10.04 9.03
N SER A 106 1.36 -8.80 9.06
CA SER A 106 0.03 -8.52 9.62
C SER A 106 -1.14 -8.98 8.74
N ILE A 107 -0.91 -9.15 7.43
CA ILE A 107 -1.92 -9.54 6.44
C ILE A 107 -1.71 -10.95 5.84
N SER A 108 -0.60 -11.59 6.17
CA SER A 108 -0.34 -12.99 5.86
C SER A 108 -0.98 -13.88 6.91
N MET A 109 -1.81 -14.84 6.50
CA MET A 109 -2.29 -15.89 7.40
C MET A 109 -1.33 -17.10 7.37
N PRO A 110 -1.27 -17.90 8.44
CA PRO A 110 -0.70 -19.26 8.42
C PRO A 110 -1.36 -20.18 7.41
#